data_AF-A0A7J9BYV6-F1
#
_entry.id   AF-A0A7J9BYV6-F1
#
_cell.length_a   1.000
_cell.length_b   1.000
_cell.length_c   1.000
_cell.angle_alpha   90.00
_cell.angle_beta   90.00
_cell.angle_gamma   90.00
#
_symmetry.space_group_name_H-M   'P 1'
#
loop_
_entity.id
_entity.type
_entity.pdbx_description
1 polymer ?
#
loop_
_entity_poly.entity_id
_entity_poly.type
_entity_poly.pdbx_seq_one_letter_code
_entity_poly.pdbx_strand_id
1 'polypeptide(L)'
;MSSAGLAVVSIRNEPLVPPDHMNPELGFCENESIWIYLALCGSMIPMRVLESDSIESLKLRIQTCKGFVVKNQKLVCSGRELARSNSLIRDYGVNDGNVLHLVLRLSDLQVITVKTTSGKEFTFHVERGRDVSYVKQQIARREKGFTDLDEQEVVCDGECLEDQRRIDDICKHNDAVLHLLVRKSAKVRAKPIAKNFELSVVAPELKDKQDFDGGKKENSKQYDLGGKESWSGYNVGREEVPKKPLDSDFLLEPVIVNPKVELSSVIVDMINLTFDGLDNGKIPIRSVEGTGGAYFMQDSLGQKFVSVFKPIDEEPLAVNNPRNLPVSTDGVGLKKGTRVGEGAFREVAAYILDLYKNEQGKIYGDEKGFAGVPPTAMIKCLHSCFNNPDDLTTVKIGSLQLFVENTGSCEDIGPGSFPVDQVHKISVLDIRLANVDRHAGNILLNKDEDGQILLIPIDHGYCLPESFEDCTFEWLYWPQSRQSYSSEIIDYIKSLDAEEDIALLKFLGWDMSPKCARTFRVSTMLLKKGAERGLTPFAIGSILCRENIKVKSVIEEIVQEAEDSVLPGTSEAAFLETLSDIMDRRLDEIEC
;
A
#
# COMPACT_ATOMS: atom_id res chain seq x y z
N MET A 1 63.42 60.21 -32.87
CA MET A 1 64.78 60.08 -32.31
C MET A 1 64.63 59.79 -30.83
N SER A 2 65.18 58.76 -30.21
CA SER A 2 66.01 57.65 -30.67
C SER A 2 65.99 56.59 -29.55
N SER A 3 65.78 55.32 -29.93
CA SER A 3 66.44 54.09 -29.45
C SER A 3 66.84 54.00 -27.96
N ALA A 4 66.42 52.99 -27.18
CA ALA A 4 66.27 51.57 -27.51
C ALA A 4 65.05 50.94 -26.78
N GLY A 5 64.23 50.18 -27.53
CA GLY A 5 62.97 49.55 -27.13
C GLY A 5 62.97 48.03 -27.36
N LEU A 6 61.88 47.27 -27.21
CA LEU A 6 60.46 47.58 -27.20
C LEU A 6 59.69 46.53 -26.39
N ALA A 7 58.57 46.96 -25.81
CA ALA A 7 57.49 46.14 -25.29
C ALA A 7 56.80 45.30 -26.39
N VAL A 8 55.99 44.31 -26.00
CA VAL A 8 54.52 44.29 -26.19
C VAL A 8 53.93 42.97 -25.64
N VAL A 9 52.81 43.13 -24.93
CA VAL A 9 51.85 42.12 -24.42
C VAL A 9 50.90 41.67 -25.55
N SER A 10 50.48 40.39 -25.62
CA SER A 10 49.05 39.95 -25.70
C SER A 10 48.81 38.45 -26.04
N ILE A 11 48.08 37.75 -25.14
CA ILE A 11 46.80 37.01 -25.30
C ILE A 11 46.62 35.82 -26.30
N ARG A 12 46.18 34.67 -25.72
CA ARG A 12 45.33 33.52 -26.18
C ARG A 12 45.72 32.65 -27.39
N ASN A 13 45.81 31.33 -27.18
CA ASN A 13 44.77 30.32 -27.45
C ASN A 13 45.29 28.87 -27.25
N GLU A 14 44.43 28.01 -26.68
CA GLU A 14 44.45 26.53 -26.63
C GLU A 14 44.53 25.83 -28.01
N PRO A 15 44.47 24.47 -28.14
CA PRO A 15 44.91 23.31 -27.31
C PRO A 15 45.65 22.21 -28.16
N LEU A 16 46.04 21.06 -27.56
CA LEU A 16 45.99 19.65 -28.09
C LEU A 16 47.13 18.70 -27.58
N VAL A 17 46.71 17.71 -26.77
CA VAL A 17 47.11 16.28 -26.46
C VAL A 17 48.50 15.71 -26.87
N PRO A 18 49.07 14.70 -26.14
CA PRO A 18 48.87 13.27 -26.51
C PRO A 18 48.87 12.30 -25.26
N PRO A 19 48.88 10.95 -25.37
CA PRO A 19 47.71 10.11 -25.09
C PRO A 19 47.90 9.03 -24.00
N ASP A 20 46.76 8.37 -23.81
CA ASP A 20 46.20 7.44 -22.84
C ASP A 20 46.81 6.03 -22.61
N HIS A 21 46.29 5.45 -21.51
CA HIS A 21 45.97 4.04 -21.20
C HIS A 21 47.03 3.06 -20.63
N MET A 22 46.91 2.73 -19.34
CA MET A 22 45.93 1.75 -18.83
C MET A 22 45.91 1.72 -17.28
N ASN A 23 44.71 1.91 -16.70
CA ASN A 23 44.39 1.88 -15.26
C ASN A 23 44.11 0.45 -14.75
N PRO A 24 44.35 0.19 -13.44
CA PRO A 24 43.60 -0.76 -12.65
C PRO A 24 42.70 -0.02 -11.63
N GLU A 25 41.38 -0.04 -11.81
CA GLU A 25 40.44 0.41 -10.76
C GLU A 25 39.56 -0.76 -10.30
N LEU A 26 39.83 -1.19 -9.06
CA LEU A 26 38.91 -1.95 -8.22
C LEU A 26 38.29 -0.93 -7.26
N GLY A 27 37.19 -0.30 -7.69
CA GLY A 27 36.35 0.57 -6.88
C GLY A 27 35.06 -0.14 -6.49
N PHE A 28 34.86 -0.36 -5.20
CA PHE A 28 33.56 -0.76 -4.65
C PHE A 28 32.59 0.41 -4.79
N CYS A 29 31.53 0.24 -5.58
CA CYS A 29 30.49 1.24 -5.83
C CYS A 29 29.21 0.83 -5.08
N GLU A 30 28.87 1.51 -3.98
CA GLU A 30 27.68 1.22 -3.17
C GLU A 30 26.39 1.89 -3.69
N ASN A 31 26.40 2.54 -4.86
CA ASN A 31 25.27 3.32 -5.40
C ASN A 31 24.85 2.98 -6.84
N GLU A 32 25.04 1.74 -7.32
CA GLU A 32 24.61 1.36 -8.69
C GLU A 32 23.25 0.62 -8.75
N SER A 33 22.50 0.48 -7.65
CA SER A 33 21.24 -0.27 -7.68
C SER A 33 20.05 0.61 -8.06
N ILE A 34 19.37 0.27 -9.16
CA ILE A 34 18.17 0.94 -9.66
C ILE A 34 16.95 0.02 -9.61
N TRP A 35 15.77 0.62 -9.46
CA TRP A 35 14.48 -0.01 -9.66
C TRP A 35 14.06 0.10 -11.11
N ILE A 36 13.69 -1.03 -11.69
CA ILE A 36 13.07 -1.08 -13.02
C ILE A 36 11.70 -1.76 -12.91
N TYR A 37 10.76 -1.36 -13.76
CA TYR A 37 9.43 -1.93 -13.81
C TYR A 37 9.30 -2.84 -15.03
N LEU A 38 9.24 -4.16 -14.82
CA LEU A 38 9.02 -5.11 -15.90
C LEU A 38 7.53 -5.17 -16.24
N ALA A 39 7.16 -4.66 -17.41
CA ALA A 39 5.81 -4.75 -17.94
C ALA A 39 5.62 -6.07 -18.70
N LEU A 40 4.69 -6.91 -18.23
CA LEU A 40 4.33 -8.18 -18.85
C LEU A 40 2.81 -8.35 -18.85
N CYS A 41 2.18 -8.45 -20.03
CA CYS A 41 0.74 -8.71 -20.20
C CYS A 41 -0.14 -7.84 -19.28
N GLY A 42 0.14 -6.53 -19.21
CA GLY A 42 -0.61 -5.57 -18.38
C GLY A 42 -0.22 -5.54 -16.89
N SER A 43 0.66 -6.43 -16.43
CA SER A 43 1.22 -6.41 -15.07
C SER A 43 2.54 -5.65 -15.02
N MET A 44 2.71 -4.78 -14.01
CA MET A 44 3.96 -4.07 -13.71
C MET A 44 4.65 -4.73 -12.52
N ILE A 45 5.88 -5.20 -12.72
CA ILE A 45 6.63 -5.91 -11.68
C ILE A 45 7.90 -5.10 -11.35
N PRO A 46 8.03 -4.55 -10.14
CA PRO A 46 9.27 -3.89 -9.73
C PRO A 46 10.38 -4.92 -9.56
N MET A 47 11.57 -4.62 -10.09
CA MET A 47 12.77 -5.42 -9.92
C MET A 47 13.95 -4.51 -9.62
N ARG A 48 14.75 -4.87 -8.60
CA ARG A 48 16.01 -4.18 -8.28
C ARG A 48 17.15 -4.82 -9.08
N VAL A 49 17.90 -4.01 -9.80
CA VAL A 49 19.02 -4.42 -10.69
C VAL A 49 20.18 -3.45 -10.53
N LEU A 50 21.39 -3.86 -10.89
CA LEU A 50 22.53 -2.95 -10.93
C LEU A 50 22.60 -2.29 -12.30
N GLU A 51 22.98 -1.02 -12.37
CA GLU A 51 23.24 -0.33 -13.64
C GLU A 51 24.36 -1.02 -14.45
N SER A 52 25.29 -1.66 -13.74
CA SER A 52 26.38 -2.49 -14.26
C SER A 52 25.98 -3.94 -14.55
N ASP A 53 24.72 -4.33 -14.32
CA ASP A 53 24.24 -5.63 -14.80
C ASP A 53 24.27 -5.65 -16.33
N SER A 54 24.69 -6.78 -16.89
CA SER A 54 24.54 -7.06 -18.32
C SER A 54 23.08 -7.34 -18.69
N ILE A 55 22.70 -7.14 -19.94
CA ILE A 55 21.37 -7.55 -20.42
C ILE A 55 21.17 -9.07 -20.25
N GLU A 56 22.23 -9.87 -20.38
CA GLU A 56 22.17 -11.31 -20.12
C GLU A 56 21.85 -11.64 -18.65
N SER A 57 22.52 -11.01 -17.69
CA SER A 57 22.26 -11.21 -16.26
C SER A 57 20.86 -10.74 -15.87
N LEU A 58 20.38 -9.65 -16.48
CA LEU A 58 19.00 -9.20 -16.33
C LEU A 58 18.00 -10.25 -16.84
N LYS A 59 18.18 -10.78 -18.06
CA LYS A 59 17.31 -11.82 -18.61
C LYS A 59 17.36 -13.10 -17.78
N LEU A 60 18.53 -13.48 -17.27
CA LEU A 60 18.67 -14.62 -16.38
C LEU A 60 17.91 -14.39 -15.06
N ARG A 61 18.00 -13.19 -14.48
CA ARG A 61 17.23 -12.81 -13.29
C ARG A 61 15.73 -12.87 -13.55
N ILE A 62 15.27 -12.39 -14.71
CA ILE A 62 13.86 -12.52 -15.14
C ILE A 62 13.48 -13.99 -15.30
N GLN A 63 14.35 -14.85 -15.85
CA GLN A 63 14.10 -16.29 -15.94
C GLN A 63 13.95 -16.92 -14.54
N THR A 64 14.80 -16.56 -13.58
CA THR A 64 14.70 -17.05 -12.21
C THR A 64 13.41 -16.57 -11.52
N CYS A 65 13.03 -15.31 -11.73
CA CYS A 65 11.88 -14.69 -11.07
C CYS A 65 10.53 -15.06 -11.71
N LYS A 66 10.48 -15.25 -13.04
CA LYS A 66 9.24 -15.39 -13.81
C LYS A 66 9.18 -16.67 -14.65
N GLY A 67 10.27 -17.40 -14.77
CA GLY A 67 10.29 -18.72 -15.36
C GLY A 67 10.41 -18.78 -16.89
N PHE A 68 10.55 -17.65 -17.58
CA PHE A 68 10.68 -17.57 -19.04
C PHE A 68 12.13 -17.80 -19.49
N VAL A 69 12.40 -18.69 -20.43
CA VAL A 69 13.76 -18.96 -20.92
C VAL A 69 14.36 -17.73 -21.61
N VAL A 70 15.62 -17.36 -21.29
CA VAL A 70 16.32 -16.17 -21.82
C VAL A 70 16.15 -15.97 -23.33
N LYS A 71 16.23 -17.04 -24.14
CA LYS A 71 16.13 -16.99 -25.60
C LYS A 71 14.77 -16.48 -26.12
N ASN A 72 13.72 -16.61 -25.30
CA ASN A 72 12.36 -16.18 -25.62
C ASN A 72 12.03 -14.81 -25.01
N GLN A 73 12.95 -14.22 -24.24
CA GLN A 73 12.78 -12.90 -23.65
C GLN A 73 13.28 -11.80 -24.60
N LYS A 74 12.36 -10.99 -25.09
CA LYS A 74 12.67 -9.73 -25.75
C LYS A 74 12.34 -8.57 -24.81
N LEU A 75 13.37 -7.83 -24.41
CA LEU A 75 13.24 -6.67 -23.53
C LEU A 75 13.27 -5.40 -24.37
N VAL A 76 12.31 -4.51 -24.15
CA VAL A 76 12.19 -3.23 -24.84
C VAL A 76 12.04 -2.11 -23.82
N CYS A 77 12.89 -1.09 -23.89
CA CYS A 77 12.81 0.12 -23.07
C CYS A 77 12.71 1.34 -23.99
N SER A 78 11.75 2.23 -23.74
CA SER A 78 11.57 3.47 -24.52
C SER A 78 11.55 3.25 -26.05
N GLY A 79 10.96 2.14 -26.49
CA GLY A 79 10.89 1.76 -27.91
C GLY A 79 12.18 1.15 -28.50
N ARG A 80 13.26 1.03 -27.72
CA ARG A 80 14.52 0.38 -28.12
C ARG A 80 14.60 -1.04 -27.55
N GLU A 81 14.94 -2.00 -28.40
CA GLU A 81 15.21 -3.38 -27.97
C GLU A 81 16.60 -3.51 -27.33
N LEU A 82 16.65 -4.17 -26.17
CA LEU A 82 17.87 -4.50 -25.44
C LEU A 82 18.44 -5.81 -26.03
N ALA A 83 19.00 -5.72 -27.24
CA ALA A 83 19.34 -6.88 -28.07
C ALA A 83 20.76 -7.45 -27.80
N ARG A 84 21.70 -6.62 -27.33
CA ARG A 84 23.11 -7.03 -27.11
C ARG A 84 23.30 -7.56 -25.68
N SER A 85 23.54 -8.86 -25.55
CA SER A 85 23.67 -9.57 -24.26
C SER A 85 24.76 -9.02 -23.34
N ASN A 86 25.93 -8.68 -23.90
CA ASN A 86 27.10 -8.22 -23.14
C ASN A 86 27.09 -6.72 -22.81
N SER A 87 26.10 -5.96 -23.32
CA SER A 87 25.95 -4.55 -22.99
C SER A 87 25.36 -4.39 -21.60
N LEU A 88 25.73 -3.31 -20.92
CA LEU A 88 25.22 -3.00 -19.58
C LEU A 88 23.83 -2.38 -19.67
N ILE A 89 23.04 -2.49 -18.60
CA ILE A 89 21.73 -1.85 -18.49
C ILE A 89 21.85 -0.33 -18.73
N ARG A 90 22.84 0.32 -18.11
CA ARG A 90 23.12 1.76 -18.31
C ARG A 90 23.45 2.14 -19.75
N ASP A 91 24.05 1.25 -20.54
CA ASP A 91 24.41 1.54 -21.93
C ASP A 91 23.18 1.72 -22.83
N TYR A 92 22.02 1.22 -22.39
CA TYR A 92 20.73 1.43 -23.06
C TYR A 92 19.99 2.67 -22.56
N GLY A 93 20.56 3.43 -21.61
CA GLY A 93 19.92 4.57 -20.98
C GLY A 93 18.77 4.18 -20.03
N VAL A 94 18.82 2.96 -19.49
CA VAL A 94 17.86 2.48 -18.49
C VAL A 94 18.30 3.00 -17.12
N ASN A 95 17.45 3.81 -16.50
CA ASN A 95 17.65 4.44 -15.20
C ASN A 95 16.56 4.00 -14.20
N ASP A 96 16.70 4.45 -12.96
CA ASP A 96 15.71 4.24 -11.90
C ASP A 96 14.29 4.67 -12.34
N GLY A 97 13.33 3.80 -12.07
CA GLY A 97 11.93 3.98 -12.43
C GLY A 97 11.57 3.68 -13.89
N ASN A 98 12.53 3.25 -14.73
CA ASN A 98 12.21 2.92 -16.13
C ASN A 98 11.40 1.63 -16.28
N VAL A 99 10.51 1.65 -17.28
CA VAL A 99 9.65 0.51 -17.63
C VAL A 99 10.30 -0.31 -18.74
N LEU A 100 10.58 -1.59 -18.48
CA LEU A 100 11.04 -2.55 -19.48
C LEU A 100 9.86 -3.44 -19.88
N HIS A 101 9.47 -3.38 -21.14
CA HIS A 101 8.47 -4.27 -21.70
C HIS A 101 9.10 -5.62 -22.02
N LEU A 102 8.64 -6.68 -21.34
CA LEU A 102 8.94 -8.05 -21.70
C LEU A 102 7.95 -8.52 -22.77
N VAL A 103 8.44 -8.59 -24.00
CA VAL A 103 7.69 -9.07 -25.16
C VAL A 103 7.94 -10.56 -25.31
N LEU A 104 6.89 -11.36 -25.10
CA LEU A 104 6.88 -12.80 -25.37
C LEU A 104 6.00 -13.06 -26.61
N ARG A 105 6.39 -14.01 -27.45
CA ARG A 105 5.51 -14.46 -28.54
C ARG A 105 4.46 -15.40 -27.96
N LEU A 106 3.19 -15.19 -28.31
CA LEU A 106 2.09 -16.07 -27.89
C LEU A 106 2.31 -17.53 -28.34
N SER A 107 3.04 -17.77 -29.43
CA SER A 107 3.43 -19.11 -29.88
C SER A 107 4.28 -19.88 -28.87
N ASP A 108 4.99 -19.17 -27.99
CA ASP A 108 5.97 -19.74 -27.06
C ASP A 108 5.32 -20.09 -25.70
N LEU A 109 4.05 -19.70 -25.51
CA LEU A 109 3.26 -19.93 -24.31
C LEU A 109 2.14 -20.96 -24.58
N GLN A 110 1.92 -21.85 -23.62
CA GLN A 110 0.84 -22.84 -23.58
C GLN A 110 -0.09 -22.48 -22.43
N VAL A 111 -1.40 -22.49 -22.69
CA VAL A 111 -2.40 -22.31 -21.62
C VAL A 111 -2.73 -23.68 -21.03
N ILE A 112 -2.57 -23.81 -19.72
CA ILE A 112 -2.95 -25.01 -18.96
C ILE A 112 -4.00 -24.62 -17.91
N THR A 113 -4.97 -25.49 -17.68
CA THR A 113 -6.00 -25.31 -16.66
C THR A 113 -5.86 -26.44 -15.65
N VAL A 114 -5.57 -26.09 -14.40
CA VAL A 114 -5.31 -27.07 -13.36
C VAL A 114 -6.42 -27.07 -12.34
N LYS A 115 -7.14 -28.18 -12.26
CA LYS A 115 -8.12 -28.45 -11.22
C LYS A 115 -7.44 -29.09 -10.02
N THR A 116 -7.68 -28.60 -8.82
CA THR A 116 -7.16 -29.25 -7.60
C THR A 116 -8.22 -30.13 -6.96
N THR A 117 -7.85 -31.03 -6.05
CA THR A 117 -8.82 -31.87 -5.33
C THR A 117 -9.79 -31.10 -4.44
N SER A 118 -9.50 -29.83 -4.14
CA SER A 118 -10.47 -28.93 -3.50
C SER A 118 -11.55 -28.42 -4.47
N GLY A 119 -11.44 -28.77 -5.76
CA GLY A 119 -12.37 -28.38 -6.81
C GLY A 119 -12.04 -27.05 -7.49
N LYS A 120 -10.98 -26.34 -7.06
CA LYS A 120 -10.57 -25.06 -7.65
C LYS A 120 -9.85 -25.26 -8.98
N GLU A 121 -10.15 -24.42 -9.96
CA GLU A 121 -9.50 -24.43 -11.28
C GLU A 121 -8.61 -23.20 -11.45
N PHE A 122 -7.37 -23.42 -11.90
CA PHE A 122 -6.37 -22.37 -12.12
C PHE A 122 -5.90 -22.40 -13.56
N THR A 123 -6.05 -21.29 -14.28
CA THR A 123 -5.47 -21.15 -15.62
C THR A 123 -4.10 -20.50 -15.56
N PHE A 124 -3.10 -21.13 -16.17
CA PHE A 124 -1.73 -20.65 -16.24
C PHE A 124 -1.27 -20.54 -17.68
N HIS A 125 -0.56 -19.45 -18.00
CA HIS A 125 0.21 -19.33 -19.23
C HIS A 125 1.64 -19.81 -18.92
N VAL A 126 1.95 -21.02 -19.36
CA VAL A 126 3.21 -21.72 -19.07
C VAL A 126 4.02 -21.87 -20.33
N GLU A 127 5.30 -21.59 -20.27
CA GLU A 127 6.18 -21.82 -21.41
C GLU A 127 6.25 -23.32 -21.76
N ARG A 128 6.18 -23.60 -23.06
CA ARG A 128 6.16 -24.92 -23.68
C ARG A 128 7.22 -25.92 -23.11
N GLY A 129 8.42 -25.43 -22.83
CA GLY A 129 9.53 -26.24 -22.27
C GLY A 129 9.52 -26.52 -20.76
N ARG A 130 8.50 -26.09 -20.00
CA ARG A 130 8.43 -26.34 -18.55
C ARG A 130 7.99 -27.77 -18.24
N ASP A 131 8.29 -28.20 -17.02
CA ASP A 131 7.91 -29.52 -16.50
C ASP A 131 6.73 -29.44 -15.53
N VAL A 132 6.22 -30.61 -15.14
CA VAL A 132 5.09 -30.74 -14.20
C VAL A 132 5.44 -30.20 -12.81
N SER A 133 6.70 -30.29 -12.39
CA SER A 133 7.17 -29.74 -11.10
C SER A 133 6.95 -28.23 -10.98
N TYR A 134 7.16 -27.49 -12.08
CA TYR A 134 6.91 -26.06 -12.13
C TYR A 134 5.43 -25.74 -11.88
N VAL A 135 4.53 -26.51 -12.50
CA VAL A 135 3.08 -26.32 -12.36
C VAL A 135 2.64 -26.56 -10.93
N LYS A 136 3.13 -27.62 -10.27
CA LYS A 136 2.89 -27.87 -8.84
C LYS A 136 3.33 -26.68 -7.98
N GLN A 137 4.51 -26.13 -8.25
CA GLN A 137 5.03 -24.96 -7.52
C GLN A 137 4.15 -23.71 -7.71
N GLN A 138 3.61 -23.49 -8.90
CA GLN A 138 2.69 -22.36 -9.14
C GLN A 138 1.37 -22.51 -8.38
N ILE A 139 0.86 -23.74 -8.24
CA ILE A 139 -0.36 -24.04 -7.49
C ILE A 139 -0.12 -23.89 -5.98
N ALA A 140 1.01 -24.39 -5.47
CA ALA A 140 1.40 -24.25 -4.07
C ALA A 140 1.50 -22.78 -3.61
N ARG A 141 1.83 -21.86 -4.52
CA ARG A 141 1.87 -20.41 -4.25
C ARG A 141 0.49 -19.74 -4.24
N ARG A 142 -0.50 -20.33 -4.93
CA ARG A 142 -1.85 -19.76 -5.07
C ARG A 142 -2.88 -20.40 -4.14
N GLU A 143 -2.64 -21.62 -3.65
CA GLU A 143 -3.58 -22.33 -2.78
C GLU A 143 -2.93 -22.81 -1.49
N LYS A 144 -3.44 -22.33 -0.34
CA LYS A 144 -3.02 -22.78 0.99
C LYS A 144 -3.42 -24.25 1.20
N GLY A 145 -2.44 -25.09 1.54
CA GLY A 145 -2.62 -26.52 1.78
C GLY A 145 -1.77 -27.43 0.89
N PHE A 146 -1.14 -26.89 -0.15
CA PHE A 146 -0.24 -27.60 -1.10
C PHE A 146 1.25 -27.26 -0.86
N THR A 147 1.64 -27.06 0.39
CA THR A 147 3.02 -26.63 0.74
C THR A 147 4.06 -27.75 0.63
N ASP A 148 3.63 -29.01 0.63
CA ASP A 148 4.49 -30.16 0.40
C ASP A 148 4.31 -30.64 -1.06
N LEU A 149 5.34 -30.47 -1.89
CA LEU A 149 5.31 -30.78 -3.33
C LEU A 149 5.44 -32.29 -3.61
N ASP A 150 6.00 -33.04 -2.65
CA ASP A 150 6.22 -34.49 -2.75
C ASP A 150 4.93 -35.29 -2.49
N GLU A 151 3.96 -34.68 -1.81
CA GLU A 151 2.63 -35.27 -1.54
C GLU A 151 1.59 -34.99 -2.64
N GLN A 152 2.01 -34.32 -3.72
CA GLN A 152 1.14 -33.91 -4.83
C GLN A 152 1.26 -34.88 -5.99
N GLU A 153 0.13 -35.41 -6.46
CA GLU A 153 0.06 -36.15 -7.72
C GLU A 153 -0.68 -35.31 -8.75
N VAL A 154 -0.05 -35.09 -9.92
CA VAL A 154 -0.67 -34.41 -11.06
C VAL A 154 -1.13 -35.47 -12.05
N VAL A 155 -2.42 -35.48 -12.37
CA VAL A 155 -3.04 -36.44 -13.28
C VAL A 155 -3.57 -35.73 -14.51
N CYS A 156 -3.31 -36.28 -15.70
CA CYS A 156 -3.90 -35.81 -16.95
C CYS A 156 -4.53 -36.99 -17.69
N ASP A 157 -5.80 -36.86 -18.09
CA ASP A 157 -6.58 -37.92 -18.76
C ASP A 157 -6.55 -39.30 -18.07
N GLY A 158 -6.38 -39.31 -16.75
CA GLY A 158 -6.30 -40.51 -15.94
C GLY A 158 -4.89 -41.09 -15.75
N GLU A 159 -3.86 -40.54 -16.39
CA GLU A 159 -2.46 -40.91 -16.19
C GLU A 159 -1.74 -40.00 -15.19
N CYS A 160 -1.04 -40.58 -14.21
CA CYS A 160 -0.17 -39.82 -13.31
C CYS A 160 1.08 -39.34 -14.05
N LEU A 161 1.37 -38.05 -13.96
CA LEU A 161 2.51 -37.43 -14.63
C LEU A 161 3.70 -37.33 -13.67
N GLU A 162 4.89 -37.71 -14.17
CA GLU A 162 6.15 -37.53 -13.45
C GLU A 162 6.58 -36.06 -13.47
N ASP A 163 7.25 -35.61 -12.41
CA ASP A 163 7.64 -34.22 -12.20
C ASP A 163 8.56 -33.66 -13.28
N GLN A 164 9.37 -34.52 -13.91
CA GLN A 164 10.33 -34.18 -14.96
C GLN A 164 9.71 -34.20 -16.37
N ARG A 165 8.46 -34.67 -16.52
CA ARG A 165 7.76 -34.72 -17.81
C ARG A 165 7.44 -33.30 -18.26
N ARG A 166 7.78 -32.97 -19.52
CA ARG A 166 7.56 -31.62 -20.07
C ARG A 166 6.11 -31.43 -20.50
N ILE A 167 5.62 -30.20 -20.38
CA ILE A 167 4.27 -29.82 -20.81
C ILE A 167 4.09 -30.01 -22.32
N ASP A 168 5.13 -29.76 -23.13
CA ASP A 168 5.14 -30.06 -24.58
C ASP A 168 4.99 -31.55 -24.93
N ASP A 169 5.51 -32.44 -24.09
CA ASP A 169 5.40 -33.89 -24.30
C ASP A 169 4.00 -34.41 -23.94
N ILE A 170 3.21 -33.59 -23.23
CA ILE A 170 1.83 -33.85 -22.82
C ILE A 170 0.86 -33.21 -23.83
N CYS A 171 1.17 -32.02 -24.36
CA CYS A 171 0.33 -31.26 -25.27
C CYS A 171 0.97 -31.12 -26.66
N LYS A 172 0.51 -31.90 -27.66
CA LYS A 172 1.09 -31.93 -29.02
C LYS A 172 0.49 -30.90 -29.99
N HIS A 173 -0.52 -30.13 -29.62
CA HIS A 173 -1.24 -29.20 -30.51
C HIS A 173 -1.44 -27.81 -29.89
N ASN A 174 -1.30 -26.77 -30.71
CA ASN A 174 -1.11 -25.39 -30.26
C ASN A 174 -2.35 -24.73 -29.64
N ASP A 175 -3.53 -25.33 -29.74
CA ASP A 175 -4.81 -24.78 -29.27
C ASP A 175 -5.50 -25.62 -28.18
N ALA A 176 -4.79 -26.59 -27.58
CA ALA A 176 -5.38 -27.48 -26.57
C ALA A 176 -5.20 -26.95 -25.13
N VAL A 177 -6.31 -26.67 -24.44
CA VAL A 177 -6.33 -26.40 -23.00
C VAL A 177 -6.06 -27.71 -22.26
N LEU A 178 -4.97 -27.75 -21.49
CA LEU A 178 -4.57 -28.96 -20.76
C LEU A 178 -5.20 -28.99 -19.37
N HIS A 179 -6.11 -29.94 -19.12
CA HIS A 179 -6.71 -30.16 -17.81
C HIS A 179 -5.84 -31.06 -16.94
N LEU A 180 -5.27 -30.50 -15.86
CA LEU A 180 -4.47 -31.24 -14.89
C LEU A 180 -5.25 -31.36 -13.58
N LEU A 181 -5.25 -32.53 -12.93
CA LEU A 181 -5.84 -32.74 -11.62
C LEU A 181 -4.76 -32.92 -10.56
N VAL A 182 -4.69 -32.06 -9.55
CA VAL A 182 -3.71 -32.18 -8.44
C VAL A 182 -4.36 -32.70 -7.18
N ARG A 183 -3.90 -33.85 -6.68
CA ARG A 183 -4.41 -34.51 -5.46
C ARG A 183 -3.34 -34.72 -4.40
N LYS A 184 -3.75 -34.77 -3.12
CA LYS A 184 -2.90 -35.19 -2.00
C LYS A 184 -2.83 -36.72 -1.92
N SER A 185 -1.63 -37.28 -1.88
CA SER A 185 -1.44 -38.73 -1.70
C SER A 185 -1.83 -39.18 -0.28
N ALA A 186 -2.62 -40.25 -0.17
CA ALA A 186 -3.00 -40.82 1.13
C ALA A 186 -1.78 -41.49 1.79
N LYS A 187 -1.40 -41.07 3.00
CA LYS A 187 -0.35 -41.76 3.77
C LYS A 187 -0.90 -43.06 4.36
N VAL A 188 -0.61 -44.18 3.69
CA VAL A 188 -0.91 -45.51 4.20
C VAL A 188 0.24 -45.97 5.08
N ARG A 189 -0.02 -46.21 6.37
CA ARG A 189 0.96 -46.85 7.25
C ARG A 189 0.64 -48.33 7.38
N ALA A 190 1.60 -49.18 7.04
CA ALA A 190 1.52 -50.62 7.25
C ALA A 190 2.21 -50.99 8.57
N LYS A 191 1.48 -51.59 9.51
CA LYS A 191 2.08 -52.25 10.69
C LYS A 191 2.14 -53.75 10.44
N PRO A 192 3.31 -54.40 10.56
CA PRO A 192 3.40 -55.86 10.45
C PRO A 192 2.83 -56.50 11.72
N ILE A 193 1.87 -57.41 11.55
CA ILE A 193 1.32 -58.24 12.62
C ILE A 193 1.46 -59.70 12.16
N ALA A 194 2.50 -60.37 12.66
CA ALA A 194 2.88 -61.73 12.25
C ALA A 194 3.05 -61.86 10.71
N LYS A 195 2.40 -62.83 10.04
CA LYS A 195 2.54 -63.08 8.59
C LYS A 195 1.71 -62.14 7.69
N ASN A 196 0.99 -61.16 8.24
CA ASN A 196 0.14 -60.22 7.49
C ASN A 196 0.43 -58.75 7.84
N PHE A 197 -0.02 -57.81 6.99
CA PHE A 197 0.09 -56.37 7.18
C PHE A 197 -1.28 -55.75 7.48
N GLU A 198 -1.36 -54.90 8.49
CA GLU A 198 -2.52 -54.05 8.75
C GLU A 198 -2.28 -52.66 8.14
N LEU A 199 -3.20 -52.19 7.29
CA LEU A 199 -3.12 -50.90 6.59
C LEU A 199 -4.08 -49.90 7.24
N SER A 200 -3.57 -48.74 7.68
CA SER A 200 -4.40 -47.63 8.14
C SER A 200 -4.22 -46.39 7.27
N VAL A 201 -5.33 -45.71 6.99
CA VAL A 201 -5.40 -44.48 6.18
C VAL A 201 -5.82 -43.34 7.11
N VAL A 202 -5.01 -42.28 7.18
CA VAL A 202 -5.30 -41.09 8.01
C VAL A 202 -5.97 -40.02 7.14
N ALA A 203 -7.19 -39.63 7.49
CA ALA A 203 -7.91 -38.50 6.88
C ALA A 203 -7.69 -37.20 7.68
N PRO A 204 -7.65 -36.00 7.07
CA PRO A 204 -7.48 -34.75 7.79
C PRO A 204 -8.80 -34.30 8.46
N GLU A 205 -8.75 -34.01 9.77
CA GLU A 205 -9.90 -33.51 10.55
C GLU A 205 -10.16 -32.01 10.31
N LEU A 206 -11.42 -31.64 10.08
CA LEU A 206 -11.94 -30.27 10.19
C LEU A 206 -12.49 -30.10 11.62
N LYS A 207 -12.04 -29.07 12.35
CA LYS A 207 -12.63 -28.71 13.65
C LYS A 207 -13.22 -27.31 13.58
N ASP A 208 -14.52 -27.26 13.86
CA ASP A 208 -15.28 -26.04 14.07
C ASP A 208 -16.16 -26.22 15.31
N LYS A 209 -16.13 -25.17 16.14
CA LYS A 209 -17.06 -24.74 17.21
C LYS A 209 -16.99 -25.29 18.65
N GLN A 210 -17.24 -24.31 19.52
CA GLN A 210 -17.07 -24.15 20.96
C GLN A 210 -18.11 -24.86 21.83
N ASP A 211 -17.68 -25.08 23.07
CA ASP A 211 -18.37 -25.65 24.23
C ASP A 211 -19.58 -24.84 24.74
N PHE A 212 -20.56 -25.54 25.33
CA PHE A 212 -21.17 -25.11 26.59
C PHE A 212 -21.49 -26.31 27.48
N ASP A 213 -21.08 -26.15 28.73
CA ASP A 213 -20.88 -27.11 29.82
C ASP A 213 -22.20 -27.60 30.46
N GLY A 214 -22.20 -28.86 30.92
CA GLY A 214 -23.35 -29.55 31.52
C GLY A 214 -22.97 -30.27 32.81
N GLY A 215 -23.23 -29.63 33.94
CA GLY A 215 -23.09 -30.21 35.28
C GLY A 215 -24.29 -31.08 35.70
N LYS A 216 -24.01 -32.33 36.08
CA LYS A 216 -24.97 -33.34 36.60
C LYS A 216 -25.57 -32.95 37.97
N LYS A 217 -26.82 -33.39 38.21
CA LYS A 217 -27.25 -33.97 39.52
C LYS A 217 -28.51 -34.84 39.40
N GLU A 218 -28.54 -35.85 40.27
CA GLU A 218 -29.44 -37.00 40.31
C GLU A 218 -30.80 -36.75 40.99
N ASN A 219 -31.70 -37.74 40.78
CA ASN A 219 -32.71 -38.32 41.68
C ASN A 219 -34.21 -37.99 41.50
N SER A 220 -34.93 -39.10 41.29
CA SER A 220 -36.19 -39.53 41.92
C SER A 220 -37.52 -39.44 41.15
N LYS A 221 -38.10 -40.64 40.95
CA LYS A 221 -39.48 -41.08 41.22
C LYS A 221 -40.68 -40.52 40.40
N GLN A 222 -41.31 -41.46 39.69
CA GLN A 222 -42.71 -41.92 39.85
C GLN A 222 -43.82 -41.37 38.90
N TYR A 223 -44.73 -42.29 38.53
CA TYR A 223 -45.92 -42.32 37.62
C TYR A 223 -46.71 -40.99 37.47
N ASP A 224 -47.46 -40.66 36.40
CA ASP A 224 -48.57 -41.41 35.78
C ASP A 224 -49.18 -40.70 34.53
N LEU A 225 -50.14 -41.39 33.90
CA LEU A 225 -50.94 -41.21 32.67
C LEU A 225 -51.57 -39.83 32.29
N GLY A 226 -51.64 -39.59 30.97
CA GLY A 226 -52.91 -39.26 30.28
C GLY A 226 -53.08 -37.87 29.64
N GLY A 227 -53.35 -37.82 28.32
CA GLY A 227 -54.02 -36.68 27.67
C GLY A 227 -53.59 -36.41 26.23
N LYS A 228 -54.43 -36.81 25.26
CA LYS A 228 -54.31 -36.60 23.80
C LYS A 228 -54.46 -35.13 23.40
N GLU A 229 -53.87 -34.72 22.27
CA GLU A 229 -54.63 -34.31 21.08
C GLU A 229 -53.77 -34.11 19.79
N SER A 230 -54.31 -34.64 18.68
CA SER A 230 -54.21 -34.22 17.26
C SER A 230 -52.85 -34.34 16.50
N TRP A 231 -52.62 -35.45 15.79
CA TRP A 231 -52.78 -35.68 14.32
C TRP A 231 -51.67 -35.07 13.43
N SER A 232 -50.65 -35.87 13.06
CA SER A 232 -50.49 -36.59 11.76
C SER A 232 -50.50 -35.66 10.55
N GLY A 233 -49.49 -35.55 9.69
CA GLY A 233 -48.57 -36.56 9.19
C GLY A 233 -48.55 -36.45 7.65
N TYR A 234 -47.41 -36.77 7.05
CA TYR A 234 -47.11 -36.91 5.62
C TYR A 234 -46.36 -35.77 4.91
N ASN A 235 -45.07 -36.09 4.70
CA ASN A 235 -44.12 -35.53 3.76
C ASN A 235 -44.64 -35.47 2.32
N VAL A 236 -44.43 -34.33 1.66
CA VAL A 236 -44.22 -34.24 0.21
C VAL A 236 -42.91 -33.47 0.02
N GLY A 237 -41.99 -34.08 -0.72
CA GLY A 237 -40.64 -33.58 -0.94
C GLY A 237 -40.62 -32.20 -1.59
N ARG A 238 -39.71 -31.35 -1.11
CA ARG A 238 -39.03 -30.37 -1.95
C ARG A 238 -37.63 -30.90 -2.18
N GLU A 239 -37.31 -31.13 -3.44
CA GLU A 239 -35.94 -31.26 -3.91
C GLU A 239 -35.15 -30.04 -3.42
N GLU A 240 -34.22 -30.25 -2.50
CA GLU A 240 -33.14 -29.29 -2.29
C GLU A 240 -32.15 -29.49 -3.43
N VAL A 241 -32.35 -28.70 -4.47
CA VAL A 241 -31.35 -28.46 -5.51
C VAL A 241 -30.06 -28.02 -4.81
N PRO A 242 -28.92 -28.69 -5.03
CA PRO A 242 -27.65 -28.23 -4.49
C PRO A 242 -27.35 -26.86 -5.11
N LYS A 243 -27.32 -25.81 -4.27
CA LYS A 243 -26.82 -24.50 -4.69
C LYS A 243 -25.38 -24.69 -5.20
N LYS A 244 -25.17 -24.40 -6.49
CA LYS A 244 -23.86 -24.18 -7.11
C LYS A 244 -23.00 -23.29 -6.21
N PRO A 245 -21.68 -23.52 -6.10
CA PRO A 245 -20.78 -22.49 -5.61
C PRO A 245 -20.78 -21.35 -6.64
N LEU A 246 -21.15 -20.14 -6.20
CA LEU A 246 -21.01 -18.93 -7.02
C LEU A 246 -19.51 -18.64 -7.17
N ASP A 247 -19.05 -18.42 -8.42
CA ASP A 247 -17.83 -17.65 -8.69
C ASP A 247 -17.92 -16.37 -7.85
N SER A 248 -16.96 -16.12 -6.96
CA SER A 248 -16.97 -14.86 -6.21
C SER A 248 -16.45 -13.74 -7.12
N ASP A 249 -17.32 -12.81 -7.46
CA ASP A 249 -17.04 -11.68 -8.37
C ASP A 249 -16.19 -10.56 -7.71
N PHE A 250 -15.59 -10.80 -6.54
CA PHE A 250 -14.84 -9.81 -5.79
C PHE A 250 -13.58 -10.34 -5.07
N LEU A 251 -12.68 -9.43 -4.70
CA LEU A 251 -11.49 -9.66 -3.86
C LEU A 251 -11.43 -8.57 -2.80
N LEU A 252 -11.00 -8.91 -1.59
CA LEU A 252 -10.63 -7.95 -0.55
C LEU A 252 -9.49 -8.53 0.29
N GLU A 253 -8.27 -8.04 0.09
CA GLU A 253 -7.08 -8.53 0.80
C GLU A 253 -6.21 -7.38 1.31
N PRO A 254 -5.72 -7.43 2.56
CA PRO A 254 -4.77 -6.43 3.04
C PRO A 254 -3.43 -6.52 2.32
N VAL A 255 -2.84 -5.36 2.05
CA VAL A 255 -1.49 -5.25 1.50
C VAL A 255 -0.49 -5.14 2.64
N ILE A 256 0.15 -6.28 2.96
CA ILE A 256 1.20 -6.36 3.98
C ILE A 256 2.54 -6.52 3.27
N VAL A 257 3.36 -5.46 3.30
CA VAL A 257 4.70 -5.48 2.68
C VAL A 257 5.69 -6.23 3.56
N ASN A 258 5.66 -5.98 4.87
CA ASN A 258 6.52 -6.63 5.83
C ASN A 258 5.76 -7.75 6.56
N PRO A 259 6.10 -9.04 6.35
CA PRO A 259 5.35 -10.17 6.91
C PRO A 259 5.45 -10.30 8.43
N LYS A 260 6.31 -9.51 9.08
CA LYS A 260 6.42 -9.44 10.55
C LYS A 260 5.34 -8.54 11.19
N VAL A 261 4.59 -7.80 10.38
CA VAL A 261 3.58 -6.87 10.84
C VAL A 261 2.28 -7.63 11.06
N GLU A 262 1.74 -7.54 12.27
CA GLU A 262 0.39 -7.99 12.61
C GLU A 262 -0.56 -6.79 12.58
N LEU A 263 -1.73 -6.93 11.95
CA LEU A 263 -2.74 -5.87 11.92
C LEU A 263 -3.47 -5.78 13.27
N SER A 264 -3.88 -4.57 13.67
CA SER A 264 -4.73 -4.38 14.87
C SER A 264 -6.06 -5.12 14.72
N SER A 265 -6.67 -5.46 15.86
CA SER A 265 -8.00 -6.09 15.88
C SER A 265 -9.02 -5.21 15.15
N VAL A 266 -8.98 -3.89 15.38
CA VAL A 266 -9.87 -2.91 14.75
C VAL A 266 -9.74 -2.88 13.22
N ILE A 267 -8.52 -2.98 12.67
CA ILE A 267 -8.31 -3.04 11.22
C ILE A 267 -8.82 -4.37 10.67
N VAL A 268 -8.56 -5.49 11.36
CA VAL A 268 -9.06 -6.81 10.96
C VAL A 268 -10.59 -6.85 10.97
N ASP A 269 -11.23 -6.28 11.99
CA ASP A 269 -12.69 -6.21 12.11
C ASP A 269 -13.31 -5.36 11.00
N MET A 270 -12.72 -4.19 10.70
CA MET A 270 -13.13 -3.36 9.56
C MET A 270 -13.07 -4.13 8.23
N ILE A 271 -11.98 -4.86 8.00
CA ILE A 271 -11.80 -5.67 6.79
C ILE A 271 -12.83 -6.81 6.73
N ASN A 272 -13.05 -7.51 7.84
CA ASN A 272 -14.03 -8.60 7.93
C ASN A 272 -15.46 -8.10 7.67
N LEU A 273 -15.86 -6.98 8.29
CA LEU A 273 -17.17 -6.38 8.06
C LEU A 273 -17.36 -5.95 6.59
N THR A 274 -16.31 -5.39 5.99
CA THR A 274 -16.30 -5.03 4.56
C THR A 274 -16.42 -6.28 3.69
N PHE A 275 -15.68 -7.34 4.03
CA PHE A 275 -15.71 -8.62 3.34
C PHE A 275 -17.11 -9.24 3.39
N ASP A 276 -17.72 -9.29 4.58
CA ASP A 276 -19.06 -9.84 4.78
C ASP A 276 -20.12 -9.10 3.96
N GLY A 277 -19.98 -7.78 3.80
CA GLY A 277 -20.82 -6.98 2.91
C GLY A 277 -20.71 -7.44 1.45
N LEU A 278 -19.49 -7.53 0.93
CA LEU A 278 -19.23 -7.97 -0.43
C LEU A 278 -19.67 -9.43 -0.67
N ASP A 279 -19.42 -10.33 0.28
CA ASP A 279 -19.81 -11.74 0.22
C ASP A 279 -21.33 -11.93 0.19
N ASN A 280 -22.06 -11.04 0.86
CA ASN A 280 -23.52 -10.98 0.80
C ASN A 280 -24.05 -10.19 -0.41
N GLY A 281 -23.19 -9.93 -1.40
CA GLY A 281 -23.55 -9.30 -2.68
C GLY A 281 -23.88 -7.81 -2.55
N LYS A 282 -23.38 -7.11 -1.52
CA LYS A 282 -23.54 -5.66 -1.41
C LYS A 282 -22.53 -4.97 -2.30
N ILE A 283 -23.04 -4.10 -3.18
CA ILE A 283 -22.23 -3.40 -4.18
C ILE A 283 -21.65 -2.14 -3.53
N PRO A 284 -20.33 -1.90 -3.65
CA PRO A 284 -19.73 -0.63 -3.23
C PRO A 284 -20.43 0.57 -3.88
N ILE A 285 -20.77 1.58 -3.08
CA ILE A 285 -21.49 2.77 -3.53
C ILE A 285 -20.49 3.89 -3.76
N ARG A 286 -20.26 4.28 -5.02
CA ARG A 286 -19.40 5.42 -5.35
C ARG A 286 -20.01 6.72 -4.82
N SER A 287 -19.23 7.50 -4.08
CA SER A 287 -19.60 8.86 -3.68
C SER A 287 -19.89 9.72 -4.91
N VAL A 288 -20.91 10.58 -4.83
CA VAL A 288 -21.20 11.58 -5.86
C VAL A 288 -20.39 12.87 -5.67
N GLU A 289 -19.75 13.02 -4.51
CA GLU A 289 -18.92 14.16 -4.13
C GLU A 289 -17.42 13.83 -4.27
N GLY A 290 -16.58 14.86 -4.20
CA GLY A 290 -15.13 14.74 -4.36
C GLY A 290 -14.65 14.63 -5.81
N THR A 291 -13.32 14.66 -5.96
CA THR A 291 -12.63 14.75 -7.26
C THR A 291 -12.08 13.41 -7.76
N GLY A 292 -12.06 12.38 -6.92
CA GLY A 292 -11.60 11.01 -7.23
C GLY A 292 -12.68 9.94 -7.04
N GLY A 293 -12.26 8.68 -7.13
CA GLY A 293 -13.07 7.53 -6.77
C GLY A 293 -13.03 7.27 -5.26
N ALA A 294 -14.18 7.41 -4.59
CA ALA A 294 -14.38 7.00 -3.21
C ALA A 294 -15.63 6.12 -3.15
N TYR A 295 -15.54 4.97 -2.50
CA TYR A 295 -16.58 3.95 -2.49
C TYR A 295 -16.96 3.59 -1.06
N PHE A 296 -18.22 3.84 -0.71
CA PHE A 296 -18.78 3.38 0.56
C PHE A 296 -19.06 1.89 0.51
N MET A 297 -18.47 1.16 1.44
CA MET A 297 -18.65 -0.26 1.62
C MET A 297 -19.73 -0.50 2.67
N GLN A 298 -20.58 -1.49 2.44
CA GLN A 298 -21.74 -1.75 3.30
C GLN A 298 -21.52 -2.97 4.20
N ASP A 299 -22.27 -3.06 5.29
CA ASP A 299 -22.37 -4.28 6.10
C ASP A 299 -23.10 -5.42 5.36
N SER A 300 -23.10 -6.62 5.94
CA SER A 300 -23.75 -7.80 5.34
C SER A 300 -25.25 -7.62 5.06
N LEU A 301 -25.93 -6.73 5.80
CA LEU A 301 -27.35 -6.43 5.62
C LEU A 301 -27.59 -5.33 4.57
N GLY A 302 -26.58 -4.52 4.24
CA GLY A 302 -26.71 -3.34 3.39
C GLY A 302 -27.39 -2.17 4.09
N GLN A 303 -27.43 -2.16 5.43
CA GLN A 303 -28.12 -1.15 6.24
C GLN A 303 -27.20 -0.02 6.68
N LYS A 304 -25.90 -0.31 6.83
CA LYS A 304 -24.90 0.64 7.31
C LYS A 304 -23.68 0.65 6.40
N PHE A 305 -22.97 1.78 6.40
CA PHE A 305 -21.63 1.85 5.85
C PHE A 305 -20.62 1.42 6.91
N VAL A 306 -19.64 0.62 6.49
CA VAL A 306 -18.61 0.06 7.38
C VAL A 306 -17.22 0.60 7.07
N SER A 307 -16.96 0.94 5.81
CA SER A 307 -15.67 1.51 5.41
C SER A 307 -15.80 2.32 4.11
N VAL A 308 -14.77 3.09 3.81
CA VAL A 308 -14.63 3.86 2.56
C VAL A 308 -13.36 3.41 1.87
N PHE A 309 -13.49 2.91 0.64
CA PHE A 309 -12.37 2.51 -0.20
C PHE A 309 -12.05 3.59 -1.23
N LYS A 310 -10.78 4.01 -1.31
CA LYS A 310 -10.28 5.01 -2.27
C LYS A 310 -9.16 4.40 -3.14
N PRO A 311 -9.44 3.97 -4.38
CA PRO A 311 -8.44 3.39 -5.27
C PRO A 311 -7.41 4.42 -5.76
N ILE A 312 -6.14 4.02 -5.75
CA ILE A 312 -4.98 4.80 -6.22
C ILE A 312 -5.12 5.26 -7.67
N ASP A 313 -5.61 4.37 -8.53
CA ASP A 313 -5.75 4.62 -9.97
C ASP A 313 -6.99 5.46 -10.32
N GLU A 314 -7.85 5.75 -9.34
CA GLU A 314 -9.04 6.59 -9.47
C GLU A 314 -8.90 7.95 -8.77
N GLU A 315 -7.71 8.26 -8.23
CA GLU A 315 -7.39 9.56 -7.66
C GLU A 315 -7.57 10.69 -8.69
N PRO A 316 -7.65 11.95 -8.25
CA PRO A 316 -7.64 13.10 -9.15
C PRO A 316 -6.40 13.05 -10.06
N LEU A 317 -6.63 13.24 -11.36
CA LEU A 317 -5.61 13.16 -12.42
C LEU A 317 -5.00 11.75 -12.65
N ALA A 318 -5.52 10.70 -12.01
CA ALA A 318 -5.13 9.32 -12.27
C ALA A 318 -5.78 8.76 -13.55
N VAL A 319 -5.19 7.69 -14.08
CA VAL A 319 -5.56 7.09 -15.38
C VAL A 319 -7.03 6.66 -15.44
N ASN A 320 -7.56 6.15 -14.32
CA ASN A 320 -8.93 5.65 -14.22
C ASN A 320 -9.81 6.58 -13.38
N ASN A 321 -9.52 7.88 -13.33
CA ASN A 321 -10.34 8.83 -12.59
C ASN A 321 -11.82 8.83 -13.08
N PRO A 322 -12.82 8.65 -12.19
CA PRO A 322 -14.23 8.57 -12.59
C PRO A 322 -14.90 9.92 -12.86
N ARG A 323 -14.18 11.04 -12.69
CA ARG A 323 -14.70 12.41 -12.83
C ARG A 323 -14.30 13.09 -14.13
N ASN A 324 -13.73 12.35 -15.08
CA ASN A 324 -13.25 12.87 -16.36
C ASN A 324 -12.21 14.01 -16.23
N LEU A 325 -11.43 13.98 -15.14
CA LEU A 325 -10.28 14.88 -15.00
C LEU A 325 -9.17 14.44 -15.97
N PRO A 326 -8.38 15.38 -16.50
CA PRO A 326 -7.26 15.04 -17.39
C PRO A 326 -6.21 14.23 -16.63
N VAL A 327 -5.60 13.25 -17.30
CA VAL A 327 -4.50 12.47 -16.72
C VAL A 327 -3.26 13.35 -16.56
N SER A 328 -2.60 13.26 -15.40
CA SER A 328 -1.37 13.99 -15.14
C SER A 328 -0.24 13.56 -16.08
N THR A 329 0.47 14.53 -16.66
CA THR A 329 1.55 14.27 -17.63
C THR A 329 2.95 14.22 -17.00
N ASP A 330 3.10 14.84 -15.84
CA ASP A 330 4.34 14.96 -15.06
C ASP A 330 4.27 14.20 -13.72
N GLY A 331 3.13 13.56 -13.43
CA GLY A 331 2.86 12.83 -12.20
C GLY A 331 2.51 13.71 -11.00
N VAL A 332 2.43 15.04 -11.18
CA VAL A 332 2.00 15.97 -10.13
C VAL A 332 0.50 15.79 -9.90
N GLY A 333 0.12 15.70 -8.63
CA GLY A 333 -1.26 15.61 -8.17
C GLY A 333 -2.02 16.93 -8.28
N LEU A 334 -3.26 16.95 -7.79
CA LEU A 334 -4.10 18.15 -7.82
C LEU A 334 -3.51 19.31 -7.00
N LYS A 335 -2.80 18.99 -5.91
CA LYS A 335 -2.12 19.93 -5.02
C LYS A 335 -0.62 19.89 -5.26
N LYS A 336 0.04 21.05 -5.28
CA LYS A 336 1.48 21.11 -5.51
C LYS A 336 2.24 20.40 -4.38
N GLY A 337 3.32 19.72 -4.76
CA GLY A 337 4.08 18.86 -3.85
C GLY A 337 3.44 17.49 -3.60
N THR A 338 2.27 17.19 -4.16
CA THR A 338 1.66 15.85 -4.11
C THR A 338 1.84 15.13 -5.45
N ARG A 339 1.86 13.79 -5.43
CA ARG A 339 1.94 12.96 -6.65
C ARG A 339 0.69 12.13 -6.83
N VAL A 340 0.30 11.94 -8.08
CA VAL A 340 -0.83 11.07 -8.44
C VAL A 340 -0.52 9.63 -8.06
N GLY A 341 -1.46 8.98 -7.40
CA GLY A 341 -1.35 7.60 -6.96
C GLY A 341 -0.63 7.40 -5.63
N GLU A 342 -0.35 8.49 -4.91
CA GLU A 342 0.22 8.43 -3.56
C GLU A 342 -0.80 8.75 -2.45
N GLY A 343 -2.03 9.17 -2.80
CA GLY A 343 -3.05 9.59 -1.84
C GLY A 343 -3.40 8.49 -0.85
N ALA A 344 -3.63 7.27 -1.32
CA ALA A 344 -3.91 6.13 -0.45
C ALA A 344 -2.79 5.84 0.57
N PHE A 345 -1.52 6.06 0.20
CA PHE A 345 -0.39 5.87 1.12
C PHE A 345 -0.39 6.95 2.20
N ARG A 346 -0.71 8.20 1.84
CA ARG A 346 -0.81 9.34 2.76
C ARG A 346 -1.93 9.15 3.78
N GLU A 347 -3.07 8.60 3.34
CA GLU A 347 -4.19 8.22 4.23
C GLU A 347 -3.77 7.19 5.29
N VAL A 348 -3.09 6.11 4.84
CA VAL A 348 -2.59 5.06 5.74
C VAL A 348 -1.51 5.62 6.67
N ALA A 349 -0.61 6.45 6.16
CA ALA A 349 0.44 7.10 6.95
C ALA A 349 -0.14 8.03 8.02
N ALA A 350 -1.16 8.83 7.69
CA ALA A 350 -1.81 9.71 8.65
C ALA A 350 -2.40 8.93 9.82
N TYR A 351 -3.06 7.79 9.56
CA TYR A 351 -3.55 6.92 10.62
C TYR A 351 -2.41 6.36 11.48
N ILE A 352 -1.36 5.81 10.86
CA ILE A 352 -0.22 5.23 11.59
C ILE A 352 0.46 6.28 12.47
N LEU A 353 0.67 7.49 11.94
CA LEU A 353 1.33 8.57 12.65
C LEU A 353 0.46 9.19 13.75
N ASP A 354 -0.87 9.07 13.64
CA ASP A 354 -1.80 9.51 14.69
C ASP A 354 -1.82 8.55 15.90
N LEU A 355 -1.44 7.28 15.71
CA LEU A 355 -1.36 6.32 16.82
C LEU A 355 -0.31 6.76 17.84
N TYR A 356 -0.74 6.91 19.09
CA TYR A 356 0.14 7.23 20.20
C TYR A 356 0.99 5.99 20.56
N LYS A 357 2.33 6.14 20.54
CA LYS A 357 3.23 5.10 21.01
C LYS A 357 3.16 5.02 22.54
N ASN A 358 2.47 4.03 23.09
CA ASN A 358 2.62 3.68 24.51
C ASN A 358 3.97 2.96 24.73
N GLU A 359 4.48 2.98 25.96
CA GLU A 359 5.83 2.55 26.37
C GLU A 359 6.20 1.09 26.01
N GLN A 360 5.26 0.31 25.46
CA GLN A 360 5.44 -1.09 25.08
C GLN A 360 5.71 -1.30 23.58
N GLY A 361 5.74 -0.24 22.75
CA GLY A 361 6.16 -0.33 21.35
C GLY A 361 5.27 -1.20 20.46
N LYS A 362 4.01 -1.45 20.86
CA LYS A 362 3.03 -2.12 20.01
C LYS A 362 2.52 -1.11 18.97
N ILE A 363 2.82 -1.38 17.70
CA ILE A 363 2.45 -0.53 16.55
C ILE A 363 0.91 -0.49 16.32
N TYR A 364 0.18 -1.40 16.97
CA TYR A 364 -1.25 -1.61 16.83
C TYR A 364 -1.86 -1.87 18.21
N GLY A 365 -2.22 -0.80 18.91
CA GLY A 365 -3.14 -0.86 20.05
C GLY A 365 -4.58 -0.63 19.58
N ASP A 366 -5.55 -1.09 20.36
CA ASP A 366 -6.97 -0.72 20.18
C ASP A 366 -7.26 0.71 20.71
N GLU A 367 -6.21 1.45 21.04
CA GLU A 367 -6.27 2.80 21.57
C GLU A 367 -6.54 3.81 20.45
N LYS A 368 -7.42 4.77 20.76
CA LYS A 368 -7.75 5.87 19.85
C LYS A 368 -6.49 6.72 19.60
N GLY A 369 -6.22 7.03 18.33
CA GLY A 369 -5.13 7.94 17.97
C GLY A 369 -5.30 9.33 18.59
N PHE A 370 -4.21 10.09 18.62
CA PHE A 370 -4.13 11.37 19.32
C PHE A 370 -5.17 12.39 18.83
N ALA A 371 -5.25 12.59 17.51
CA ALA A 371 -6.27 13.40 16.85
C ALA A 371 -7.50 12.59 16.44
N GLY A 372 -7.40 11.25 16.43
CA GLY A 372 -8.52 10.34 16.19
C GLY A 372 -8.77 10.09 14.71
N VAL A 373 -7.71 9.99 13.90
CA VAL A 373 -7.81 9.54 12.51
C VAL A 373 -8.42 8.13 12.49
N PRO A 374 -9.49 7.88 11.73
CA PRO A 374 -10.11 6.57 11.70
C PRO A 374 -9.14 5.47 11.20
N PRO A 375 -9.27 4.23 11.71
CA PRO A 375 -8.48 3.09 11.25
C PRO A 375 -8.43 3.00 9.73
N THR A 376 -7.21 3.01 9.17
CA THR A 376 -6.99 3.04 7.73
C THR A 376 -5.91 2.02 7.33
N ALA A 377 -6.21 1.18 6.35
CA ALA A 377 -5.29 0.16 5.84
C ALA A 377 -5.19 0.18 4.32
N MET A 378 -4.06 -0.28 3.79
CA MET A 378 -3.88 -0.50 2.36
C MET A 378 -4.51 -1.84 1.94
N ILE A 379 -5.40 -1.83 0.95
CA ILE A 379 -6.19 -2.99 0.52
C ILE A 379 -6.08 -3.19 -0.99
N LYS A 380 -6.00 -4.46 -1.40
CA LYS A 380 -6.32 -4.92 -2.76
C LYS A 380 -7.79 -5.27 -2.81
N CYS A 381 -8.54 -4.58 -3.65
CA CYS A 381 -9.95 -4.84 -3.85
C CYS A 381 -10.25 -5.06 -5.34
N LEU A 382 -11.01 -6.10 -5.65
CA LEU A 382 -11.55 -6.35 -6.98
C LEU A 382 -13.07 -6.29 -6.86
N HIS A 383 -13.70 -5.48 -7.68
CA HIS A 383 -15.16 -5.46 -7.83
C HIS A 383 -15.50 -4.80 -9.17
N SER A 384 -16.52 -5.32 -9.85
CA SER A 384 -16.92 -4.86 -11.19
C SER A 384 -17.45 -3.42 -11.23
N CYS A 385 -17.90 -2.89 -10.09
CA CYS A 385 -18.42 -1.52 -9.99
C CYS A 385 -17.35 -0.42 -10.00
N PHE A 386 -16.08 -0.77 -9.82
CA PHE A 386 -15.00 0.21 -9.84
C PHE A 386 -14.75 0.72 -11.26
N ASN A 387 -14.15 1.91 -11.38
CA ASN A 387 -13.94 2.52 -12.68
C ASN A 387 -12.75 1.84 -13.39
N ASN A 388 -13.01 0.96 -14.34
CA ASN A 388 -12.00 0.22 -15.08
C ASN A 388 -12.00 0.60 -16.57
N PRO A 389 -10.85 0.60 -17.25
CA PRO A 389 -10.79 0.72 -18.69
C PRO A 389 -11.34 -0.56 -19.36
N ASP A 390 -12.07 -0.40 -20.47
CA ASP A 390 -12.52 -1.48 -21.38
C ASP A 390 -13.43 -2.58 -20.76
N ASP A 391 -14.22 -2.25 -19.73
CA ASP A 391 -15.14 -3.18 -19.03
C ASP A 391 -14.48 -4.42 -18.41
N LEU A 392 -13.14 -4.44 -18.32
CA LEU A 392 -12.39 -5.51 -17.66
C LEU A 392 -12.30 -5.23 -16.17
N THR A 393 -12.87 -6.12 -15.35
CA THR A 393 -12.77 -6.00 -13.88
C THR A 393 -11.33 -6.27 -13.44
N THR A 394 -10.64 -5.22 -12.96
CA THR A 394 -9.25 -5.33 -12.48
C THR A 394 -9.14 -5.21 -10.96
N VAL A 395 -8.06 -5.76 -10.40
CA VAL A 395 -7.74 -5.56 -8.98
C VAL A 395 -7.21 -4.15 -8.81
N LYS A 396 -7.82 -3.40 -7.90
CA LYS A 396 -7.40 -2.06 -7.51
C LYS A 396 -6.69 -2.09 -6.16
N ILE A 397 -5.75 -1.18 -5.98
CA ILE A 397 -5.05 -0.97 -4.71
C ILE A 397 -5.48 0.40 -4.20
N GLY A 398 -5.79 0.51 -2.91
CA GLY A 398 -6.29 1.75 -2.33
C GLY A 398 -6.34 1.72 -0.81
N SER A 399 -6.64 2.87 -0.22
CA SER A 399 -6.87 2.98 1.22
C SER A 399 -8.30 2.54 1.54
N LEU A 400 -8.45 1.69 2.55
CA LEU A 400 -9.72 1.35 3.18
C LEU A 400 -9.74 1.98 4.57
N GLN A 401 -10.60 2.97 4.78
CA GLN A 401 -10.75 3.69 6.03
C GLN A 401 -12.07 3.32 6.70
N LEU A 402 -12.07 3.14 8.01
CA LEU A 402 -13.28 2.83 8.78
C LEU A 402 -14.30 3.95 8.60
N PHE A 403 -15.54 3.58 8.27
CA PHE A 403 -16.62 4.55 8.20
C PHE A 403 -17.06 4.90 9.62
N VAL A 404 -17.04 6.19 9.94
CA VAL A 404 -17.48 6.68 11.25
C VAL A 404 -18.87 7.31 11.11
N GLU A 405 -19.86 6.74 11.81
CA GLU A 405 -21.16 7.37 11.96
C GLU A 405 -20.98 8.77 12.55
N ASN A 406 -21.58 9.77 11.91
CA ASN A 406 -21.40 11.18 12.24
C ASN A 406 -22.72 11.93 12.08
N THR A 407 -22.81 13.11 12.69
CA THR A 407 -24.00 13.97 12.63
C THR A 407 -23.87 15.10 11.62
N GLY A 408 -22.80 15.12 10.83
CA GLY A 408 -22.43 16.19 9.89
C GLY A 408 -20.94 16.47 9.89
N SER A 409 -20.53 17.54 9.20
CA SER A 409 -19.16 18.05 9.17
C SER A 409 -19.05 19.38 9.91
N CYS A 410 -17.82 19.86 10.12
CA CYS A 410 -17.60 21.19 10.69
C CYS A 410 -18.15 22.34 9.84
N GLU A 411 -18.55 22.13 8.57
CA GLU A 411 -19.21 23.15 7.74
C GLU A 411 -20.64 23.46 8.22
N ASP A 412 -21.26 22.52 8.94
CA ASP A 412 -22.67 22.60 9.33
C ASP A 412 -22.90 23.45 10.59
N ILE A 413 -21.86 23.69 11.40
CA ILE A 413 -21.98 24.47 12.65
C ILE A 413 -20.87 25.51 12.81
N GLY A 414 -21.17 26.59 13.54
CA GLY A 414 -20.21 27.67 13.76
C GLY A 414 -18.99 27.24 14.59
N PRO A 415 -17.77 27.67 14.21
CA PRO A 415 -16.54 27.16 14.82
C PRO A 415 -16.38 27.51 16.30
N GLY A 416 -17.09 28.52 16.81
CA GLY A 416 -17.08 28.87 18.24
C GLY A 416 -17.63 27.77 19.15
N SER A 417 -18.35 26.77 18.61
CA SER A 417 -18.89 25.65 19.39
C SER A 417 -17.92 24.49 19.57
N PHE A 418 -16.79 24.46 18.84
CA PHE A 418 -15.84 23.35 18.89
C PHE A 418 -15.02 23.35 20.19
N PRO A 419 -14.80 22.20 20.85
CA PRO A 419 -13.92 22.14 22.00
C PRO A 419 -12.46 22.46 21.64
N VAL A 420 -11.79 23.23 22.50
CA VAL A 420 -10.41 23.69 22.29
C VAL A 420 -9.46 22.51 22.11
N ASP A 421 -9.53 21.52 22.99
CA ASP A 421 -8.70 20.31 22.95
C ASP A 421 -8.82 19.56 21.61
N GLN A 422 -10.04 19.44 21.05
CA GLN A 422 -10.26 18.74 19.79
C GLN A 422 -9.64 19.48 18.61
N VAL A 423 -9.78 20.81 18.56
CA VAL A 423 -9.13 21.65 17.53
C VAL A 423 -7.62 21.60 17.65
N HIS A 424 -7.09 21.63 18.88
CA HIS A 424 -5.66 21.56 19.13
C HIS A 424 -5.06 20.24 18.67
N LYS A 425 -5.71 19.11 18.97
CA LYS A 425 -5.26 17.79 18.49
C LYS A 425 -5.16 17.70 16.98
N ILE A 426 -6.18 18.19 16.26
CA ILE A 426 -6.17 18.26 14.79
C ILE A 426 -5.05 19.19 14.30
N SER A 427 -4.85 20.36 14.94
CA SER A 427 -3.79 21.29 14.54
C SER A 427 -2.40 20.68 14.64
N VAL A 428 -2.14 19.89 15.69
CA VAL A 428 -0.87 19.19 15.89
C VAL A 428 -0.64 18.18 14.77
N LEU A 429 -1.65 17.36 14.45
CA LEU A 429 -1.55 16.40 13.35
C LEU A 429 -1.33 17.12 12.01
N ASP A 430 -2.14 18.11 11.68
CA ASP A 430 -2.08 18.79 10.38
C ASP A 430 -0.79 19.59 10.18
N ILE A 431 -0.29 20.27 11.22
CA ILE A 431 1.02 20.95 11.17
C ILE A 431 2.10 19.91 10.93
N ARG A 432 2.14 18.84 11.75
CA ARG A 432 3.14 17.78 11.65
C ARG A 432 3.16 17.13 10.28
N LEU A 433 1.99 16.85 9.70
CA LEU A 433 1.88 16.26 8.37
C LEU A 433 1.94 17.28 7.23
N ALA A 434 2.05 18.57 7.52
CA ALA A 434 2.01 19.66 6.55
C ALA A 434 0.80 19.53 5.58
N ASN A 435 -0.39 19.31 6.13
CA ASN A 435 -1.60 19.08 5.34
C ASN A 435 -1.90 20.27 4.39
N VAL A 436 -2.19 19.99 3.12
CA VAL A 436 -2.41 21.00 2.07
C VAL A 436 -3.89 21.14 1.68
N ASP A 437 -4.78 20.42 2.37
CA ASP A 437 -6.21 20.41 2.07
C ASP A 437 -7.09 20.23 3.32
N ARG A 438 -6.69 20.81 4.46
CA ARG A 438 -7.55 20.80 5.65
C ARG A 438 -8.61 21.89 5.57
N HIS A 439 -9.84 21.49 5.28
CA HIS A 439 -11.05 22.30 5.42
C HIS A 439 -12.08 21.63 6.35
N ALA A 440 -13.13 22.37 6.71
CA ALA A 440 -14.16 21.99 7.66
C ALA A 440 -14.97 20.77 7.18
N GLY A 441 -15.17 20.62 5.86
CA GLY A 441 -15.78 19.41 5.27
C GLY A 441 -14.97 18.13 5.51
N ASN A 442 -13.66 18.26 5.74
CA ASN A 442 -12.76 17.14 6.06
C ASN A 442 -12.63 16.87 7.57
N ILE A 443 -13.51 17.45 8.39
CA ILE A 443 -13.59 17.18 9.83
C ILE A 443 -15.03 16.83 10.17
N LEU A 444 -15.26 15.57 10.56
CA LEU A 444 -16.59 15.09 10.93
C LEU A 444 -16.94 15.46 12.38
N LEU A 445 -18.23 15.67 12.61
CA LEU A 445 -18.81 15.91 13.93
C LEU A 445 -19.46 14.64 14.47
N ASN A 446 -19.13 14.33 15.72
CA ASN A 446 -19.86 13.35 16.50
C ASN A 446 -20.08 13.89 17.92
N LYS A 447 -20.81 13.13 18.75
CA LYS A 447 -20.94 13.39 20.17
C LYS A 447 -20.50 12.18 20.97
N ASP A 448 -19.81 12.41 22.07
CA ASP A 448 -19.51 11.36 23.04
C ASP A 448 -20.76 10.99 23.87
N GLU A 449 -20.59 10.03 24.78
CA GLU A 449 -21.67 9.56 25.68
C GLU A 449 -22.23 10.68 26.57
N ASP A 450 -21.42 11.70 26.88
CA ASP A 450 -21.80 12.87 27.67
C ASP A 450 -22.40 13.99 26.81
N GLY A 451 -22.49 13.80 25.49
CA GLY A 451 -23.03 14.75 24.53
C GLY A 451 -22.06 15.86 24.12
N GLN A 452 -20.78 15.77 24.49
CA GLN A 452 -19.73 16.71 24.05
C GLN A 452 -19.34 16.46 22.60
N ILE A 453 -19.02 17.54 21.89
CA ILE A 453 -18.63 17.45 20.48
C ILE A 453 -17.27 16.77 20.35
N LEU A 454 -17.21 15.74 19.52
CA LEU A 454 -15.98 15.09 19.06
C LEU A 454 -15.71 15.51 17.62
N LEU A 455 -14.46 15.85 17.32
CA LEU A 455 -14.00 16.14 15.97
C LEU A 455 -13.19 14.96 15.44
N ILE A 456 -13.48 14.50 14.23
CA ILE A 456 -12.81 13.36 13.62
C ILE A 456 -12.20 13.82 12.29
N PRO A 457 -10.86 13.97 12.20
CA PRO A 457 -10.22 14.35 10.96
C PRO A 457 -10.26 13.18 9.96
N ILE A 458 -10.66 13.46 8.73
CA ILE A 458 -10.67 12.50 7.62
C ILE A 458 -9.95 13.11 6.41
N ASP A 459 -9.85 12.32 5.33
CA ASP A 459 -9.35 12.76 4.01
C ASP A 459 -7.94 13.36 4.03
N HIS A 460 -6.95 12.52 4.37
CA HIS A 460 -5.54 12.89 4.44
C HIS A 460 -4.78 12.62 3.14
N GLY A 461 -5.48 12.40 2.01
CA GLY A 461 -4.87 12.12 0.71
C GLY A 461 -3.89 13.19 0.21
N TYR A 462 -3.93 14.41 0.77
CA TYR A 462 -3.01 15.50 0.43
C TYR A 462 -2.12 15.95 1.60
N CYS A 463 -1.85 15.10 2.58
CA CYS A 463 -0.81 15.36 3.59
C CYS A 463 0.58 14.90 3.09
N LEU A 464 1.64 15.24 3.82
CA LEU A 464 3.03 14.84 3.53
C LEU A 464 3.50 15.25 2.11
N PRO A 465 3.47 16.54 1.76
CA PRO A 465 3.90 17.02 0.44
C PRO A 465 5.44 17.10 0.31
N GLU A 466 5.93 17.14 -0.93
CA GLU A 466 7.34 17.43 -1.25
C GLU A 466 7.72 18.91 -1.10
N SER A 467 6.76 19.79 -0.80
CA SER A 467 6.94 21.23 -0.64
C SER A 467 5.83 21.84 0.22
N PHE A 468 6.09 22.97 0.89
CA PHE A 468 5.11 23.69 1.72
C PHE A 468 4.18 24.65 0.95
N GLU A 469 4.32 24.76 -0.37
CA GLU A 469 3.68 25.79 -1.20
C GLU A 469 2.15 25.88 -1.03
N ASP A 470 1.45 24.74 -0.91
CA ASP A 470 -0.01 24.67 -0.85
C ASP A 470 -0.55 24.35 0.57
N CYS A 471 0.28 24.41 1.62
CA CYS A 471 -0.17 24.16 2.99
C CYS A 471 -1.33 25.09 3.38
N THR A 472 -2.46 24.51 3.76
CA THR A 472 -3.69 25.26 4.08
C THR A 472 -4.45 24.60 5.24
N PHE A 473 -4.84 25.44 6.20
CA PHE A 473 -5.53 25.03 7.42
C PHE A 473 -6.73 25.94 7.70
N GLU A 474 -7.95 25.43 7.58
CA GLU A 474 -9.13 26.23 7.90
C GLU A 474 -9.25 26.57 9.39
N TRP A 475 -8.76 25.70 10.27
CA TRP A 475 -8.83 25.90 11.72
C TRP A 475 -8.01 27.11 12.21
N LEU A 476 -7.12 27.70 11.40
CA LEU A 476 -6.45 28.97 11.70
C LEU A 476 -7.44 30.11 11.96
N TYR A 477 -8.60 30.08 11.31
CA TYR A 477 -9.61 31.10 11.45
C TYR A 477 -10.56 30.84 12.62
N TRP A 478 -10.41 29.71 13.32
CA TRP A 478 -11.25 29.36 14.46
C TRP A 478 -10.71 29.97 15.76
N PRO A 479 -11.57 30.42 16.69
CA PRO A 479 -11.12 31.07 17.95
C PRO A 479 -10.17 30.21 18.79
N GLN A 480 -10.32 28.89 18.76
CA GLN A 480 -9.56 27.91 19.52
C GLN A 480 -8.08 27.89 19.12
N SER A 481 -7.76 28.18 17.86
CA SER A 481 -6.37 28.21 17.37
C SER A 481 -5.52 29.32 18.01
N ARG A 482 -6.16 30.35 18.56
CA ARG A 482 -5.49 31.47 19.26
C ARG A 482 -5.25 31.20 20.74
N GLN A 483 -5.64 30.02 21.23
CA GLN A 483 -5.39 29.59 22.61
C GLN A 483 -4.13 28.74 22.65
N SER A 484 -3.31 28.90 23.68
CA SER A 484 -2.10 28.09 23.88
C SER A 484 -2.45 26.62 24.06
N TYR A 485 -1.59 25.73 23.55
CA TYR A 485 -1.69 24.30 23.82
C TYR A 485 -1.69 24.01 25.33
N SER A 486 -2.46 22.99 25.73
CA SER A 486 -2.41 22.51 27.11
C SER A 486 -1.08 21.81 27.42
N SER A 487 -0.77 21.62 28.70
CA SER A 487 0.43 20.89 29.14
C SER A 487 0.50 19.48 28.54
N GLU A 488 -0.62 18.78 28.49
CA GLU A 488 -0.71 17.41 27.98
C GLU A 488 -0.37 17.35 26.48
N ILE A 489 -0.86 18.33 25.71
CA ILE A 489 -0.57 18.43 24.28
C ILE A 489 0.89 18.82 24.05
N ILE A 490 1.44 19.73 24.86
CA ILE A 490 2.86 20.09 24.78
C ILE A 490 3.75 18.87 25.05
N ASP A 491 3.40 18.05 26.04
CA ASP A 491 4.17 16.84 26.36
C ASP A 491 4.06 15.78 25.25
N TYR A 492 2.89 15.65 24.60
CA TYR A 492 2.75 14.86 23.37
C TYR A 492 3.64 15.42 22.24
N ILE A 493 3.63 16.74 21.99
CA ILE A 493 4.45 17.35 20.94
C ILE A 493 5.95 17.08 21.19
N LYS A 494 6.40 17.17 22.45
CA LYS A 494 7.80 16.89 22.83
C LYS A 494 8.21 15.45 22.53
N SER A 495 7.31 14.48 22.65
CA SER A 495 7.59 13.06 22.43
C SER A 495 7.67 12.67 20.95
N LEU A 496 7.22 13.52 20.03
CA LEU A 496 7.29 13.25 18.58
C LEU A 496 8.74 13.13 18.09
N ASP A 497 9.04 12.11 17.27
CA ASP A 497 10.36 11.89 16.67
C ASP A 497 10.21 11.53 15.17
N ALA A 498 10.60 12.48 14.31
CA ALA A 498 10.46 12.32 12.87
C ALA A 498 11.30 11.16 12.30
N GLU A 499 12.48 10.86 12.86
CA GLU A 499 13.32 9.76 12.34
C GLU A 499 12.77 8.39 12.71
N GLU A 500 12.31 8.23 13.95
CA GLU A 500 11.63 7.00 14.36
C GLU A 500 10.37 6.75 13.54
N ASP A 501 9.63 7.81 13.25
CA ASP A 501 8.40 7.73 12.48
C ASP A 501 8.66 7.40 11.01
N ILE A 502 9.66 8.03 10.37
CA ILE A 502 10.11 7.66 9.02
C ILE A 502 10.57 6.20 8.99
N ALA A 503 11.34 5.76 10.00
CA ALA A 503 11.79 4.38 10.10
C ALA A 503 10.63 3.39 10.28
N LEU A 504 9.62 3.75 11.07
CA LEU A 504 8.40 2.97 11.26
C LEU A 504 7.64 2.80 9.94
N LEU A 505 7.40 3.90 9.24
CA LEU A 505 6.70 3.87 7.95
C LEU A 505 7.45 3.02 6.92
N LYS A 506 8.79 3.17 6.86
CA LYS A 506 9.66 2.34 6.02
C LYS A 506 9.57 0.87 6.40
N PHE A 507 9.56 0.56 7.70
CA PHE A 507 9.40 -0.82 8.21
C PHE A 507 8.05 -1.43 7.81
N LEU A 508 6.99 -0.62 7.75
CA LEU A 508 5.66 -1.04 7.29
C LEU A 508 5.56 -1.15 5.75
N GLY A 509 6.60 -0.76 5.03
CA GLY A 509 6.70 -0.86 3.58
C GLY A 509 6.36 0.40 2.81
N TRP A 510 6.27 1.55 3.50
CA TRP A 510 6.14 2.85 2.87
C TRP A 510 7.48 3.60 2.94
N ASP A 511 8.23 3.59 1.83
CA ASP A 511 9.49 4.33 1.73
C ASP A 511 9.20 5.74 1.23
N MET A 512 9.30 6.71 2.13
CA MET A 512 9.02 8.12 1.85
C MET A 512 10.10 8.72 0.95
N SER A 513 9.72 9.52 -0.05
CA SER A 513 10.71 10.21 -0.90
C SER A 513 11.58 11.14 -0.06
N PRO A 514 12.86 11.37 -0.40
CA PRO A 514 13.74 12.25 0.37
C PRO A 514 13.16 13.66 0.58
N LYS A 515 12.46 14.20 -0.43
CA LYS A 515 11.81 15.51 -0.34
C LYS A 515 10.64 15.51 0.65
N CYS A 516 9.79 14.50 0.59
CA CYS A 516 8.68 14.33 1.53
C CYS A 516 9.20 14.13 2.97
N ALA A 517 10.25 13.33 3.14
CA ALA A 517 10.89 13.12 4.44
C ALA A 517 11.50 14.43 5.00
N ARG A 518 12.08 15.27 4.13
CA ARG A 518 12.54 16.60 4.53
C ARG A 518 11.39 17.49 5.01
N THR A 519 10.30 17.60 4.25
CA THR A 519 9.11 18.37 4.66
C THR A 519 8.61 17.90 6.03
N PHE A 520 8.48 16.58 6.23
CA PHE A 520 8.00 16.00 7.48
C PHE A 520 8.92 16.28 8.69
N ARG A 521 10.24 16.24 8.48
CA ARG A 521 11.21 16.64 9.53
C ARG A 521 11.09 18.11 9.89
N VAL A 522 11.03 18.96 8.87
CA VAL A 522 10.95 20.42 9.04
C VAL A 522 9.65 20.83 9.73
N SER A 523 8.51 20.25 9.34
CA SER A 523 7.21 20.52 9.98
C SER A 523 7.17 20.03 11.43
N THR A 524 7.70 18.84 11.70
CA THR A 524 7.81 18.30 13.06
C THR A 524 8.72 19.18 13.93
N MET A 525 9.85 19.63 13.39
CA MET A 525 10.77 20.53 14.08
C MET A 525 10.11 21.88 14.41
N LEU A 526 9.42 22.48 13.44
CA LEU A 526 8.69 23.73 13.61
C LEU A 526 7.62 23.61 14.71
N LEU A 527 6.84 22.53 14.68
CA LEU A 527 5.84 22.27 15.70
C LEU A 527 6.46 22.18 17.11
N LYS A 528 7.55 21.41 17.26
CA LYS A 528 8.24 21.26 18.55
C LYS A 528 8.82 22.58 19.06
N LYS A 529 9.59 23.28 18.21
CA LYS A 529 10.23 24.56 18.57
C LYS A 529 9.22 25.67 18.84
N GLY A 530 8.12 25.70 18.10
CA GLY A 530 7.04 26.66 18.31
C GLY A 530 6.28 26.41 19.61
N ALA A 531 5.91 25.15 19.88
CA ALA A 531 5.22 24.79 21.11
C ALA A 531 6.08 25.02 22.36
N GLU A 532 7.39 24.74 22.29
CA GLU A 532 8.34 25.03 23.37
C GLU A 532 8.41 26.52 23.72
N ARG A 533 8.27 27.39 22.72
CA ARG A 533 8.21 28.85 22.88
C ARG A 533 6.83 29.37 23.34
N GLY A 534 5.85 28.49 23.54
CA GLY A 534 4.49 28.87 23.91
C GLY A 534 3.67 29.47 22.77
N LEU A 535 4.13 29.33 21.52
CA LEU A 535 3.36 29.79 20.35
C LEU A 535 2.04 29.04 20.24
N THR A 536 0.99 29.77 19.85
CA THR A 536 -0.34 29.21 19.64
C THR A 536 -0.39 28.37 18.35
N PRO A 537 -1.38 27.45 18.20
CA PRO A 537 -1.64 26.78 16.93
C PRO A 537 -1.73 27.76 15.75
N PHE A 538 -2.36 28.92 15.97
CA PHE A 538 -2.47 29.98 14.97
C PHE A 538 -1.10 30.50 14.53
N ALA A 539 -0.22 30.82 15.47
CA ALA A 539 1.11 31.33 15.16
C ALA A 539 1.94 30.30 14.40
N ILE A 540 1.97 29.05 14.87
CA ILE A 540 2.73 27.97 14.22
C ILE A 540 2.15 27.66 12.84
N GLY A 541 0.83 27.46 12.72
CA GLY A 541 0.20 27.14 11.43
C GLY A 541 0.34 28.28 10.40
N SER A 542 0.32 29.54 10.83
CA SER A 542 0.52 30.70 9.95
C SER A 542 1.92 30.74 9.33
N ILE A 543 2.93 30.15 9.97
CA ILE A 543 4.30 30.04 9.42
C ILE A 543 4.32 29.10 8.21
N LEU A 544 3.47 28.06 8.18
CA LEU A 544 3.38 27.12 7.06
C LEU A 544 2.57 27.69 5.90
N CYS A 545 1.52 28.46 6.18
CA CYS A 545 0.58 28.93 5.17
C CYS A 545 1.08 30.20 4.45
N ARG A 546 0.92 30.23 3.12
CA ARG A 546 1.12 31.46 2.35
C ARG A 546 -0.03 32.43 2.59
N GLU A 547 0.28 33.73 2.64
CA GLU A 547 -0.76 34.78 2.67
C GLU A 547 -1.58 34.81 1.38
N ASN A 548 -0.92 34.51 0.25
CA ASN A 548 -1.52 34.36 -1.07
C ASN A 548 -0.56 33.58 -1.98
N ILE A 549 -1.03 33.16 -3.15
CA ILE A 549 -0.27 32.33 -4.09
C ILE A 549 1.06 32.93 -4.58
N LYS A 550 1.32 34.23 -4.36
CA LYS A 550 2.53 34.92 -4.84
C LYS A 550 3.58 35.13 -3.76
N VAL A 551 3.20 35.06 -2.49
CA VAL A 551 4.08 35.35 -1.34
C VAL A 551 4.42 34.03 -0.69
N LYS A 552 5.72 33.72 -0.62
CA LYS A 552 6.22 32.53 0.07
C LYS A 552 5.82 32.58 1.55
N SER A 553 5.54 31.43 2.14
CA SER A 553 5.31 31.35 3.58
C SER A 553 6.63 31.46 4.34
N VAL A 554 6.55 31.76 5.64
CA VAL A 554 7.75 31.93 6.47
C VAL A 554 8.58 30.63 6.50
N ILE A 555 7.94 29.46 6.49
CA ILE A 555 8.68 28.19 6.42
C ILE A 555 9.42 28.00 5.09
N GLU A 556 8.85 28.46 3.97
CA GLU A 556 9.54 28.42 2.68
C GLU A 556 10.73 29.36 2.62
N GLU A 557 10.64 30.52 3.27
CA GLU A 557 11.78 31.42 3.43
C GLU A 557 12.88 30.81 4.30
N ILE A 558 12.51 30.16 5.41
CA ILE A 558 13.46 29.44 6.29
C ILE A 558 14.18 28.33 5.50
N VAL A 559 13.42 27.51 4.76
CA VAL A 559 13.98 26.43 3.94
C VAL A 559 14.91 27.00 2.87
N GLN A 560 14.49 28.06 2.16
CA GLN A 560 15.32 28.70 1.14
C GLN A 560 16.60 29.29 1.73
N GLU A 561 16.52 29.98 2.87
CA GLU A 561 17.67 30.57 3.54
C GLU A 561 18.68 29.49 3.98
N ALA A 562 18.18 28.33 4.44
CA ALA A 562 19.02 27.18 4.75
C ALA A 562 19.68 26.60 3.50
N GLU A 563 18.94 26.45 2.40
CA GLU A 563 19.47 25.97 1.11
C GLU A 563 20.55 26.91 0.55
N ASP A 564 20.36 28.21 0.67
CA ASP A 564 21.31 29.23 0.22
C ASP A 564 22.57 29.30 1.11
N SER A 565 22.47 28.82 2.36
CA SER A 565 23.54 28.84 3.35
C SER A 565 24.45 27.60 3.30
N VAL A 566 24.02 26.51 2.66
CA VAL A 566 24.79 25.26 2.55
C VAL A 566 25.38 25.07 1.15
N LEU A 567 26.52 24.37 1.08
CA LEU A 567 27.14 24.06 -0.21
C LEU A 567 26.38 22.92 -0.92
N PRO A 568 26.38 22.87 -2.27
CA PRO A 568 25.87 21.73 -3.01
C PRO A 568 26.52 20.42 -2.55
N GLY A 569 25.71 19.39 -2.27
CA GLY A 569 26.18 18.09 -1.80
C GLY A 569 26.39 17.98 -0.27
N THR A 570 25.99 19.01 0.49
CA THR A 570 25.91 18.94 1.96
C THR A 570 24.97 17.80 2.39
N SER A 571 25.30 17.12 3.48
CA SER A 571 24.47 16.04 4.02
C SER A 571 23.12 16.57 4.52
N GLU A 572 22.10 15.72 4.51
CA GLU A 572 20.76 16.09 5.02
C GLU A 572 20.82 16.54 6.49
N ALA A 573 21.65 15.88 7.30
CA ALA A 573 21.84 16.24 8.71
C ALA A 573 22.39 17.67 8.88
N ALA A 574 23.44 18.02 8.13
CA ALA A 574 24.03 19.36 8.20
C ALA A 574 23.09 20.44 7.65
N PHE A 575 22.27 20.11 6.64
CA PHE A 575 21.20 20.99 6.17
C PHE A 575 20.16 21.24 7.28
N LEU A 576 19.71 20.19 7.96
CA LEU A 576 18.71 20.31 9.04
C LEU A 576 19.24 21.02 10.28
N GLU A 577 20.52 20.87 10.61
CA GLU A 577 21.19 21.67 11.66
C GLU A 577 21.17 23.16 11.31
N THR A 578 21.58 23.51 10.08
CA THR A 578 21.55 24.90 9.59
C THR A 578 20.13 25.47 9.61
N LEU A 579 19.16 24.68 9.15
CA LEU A 579 17.74 25.04 9.15
C LEU A 579 17.20 25.24 10.57
N SER A 580 17.60 24.40 11.53
CA SER A 580 17.22 24.53 12.94
C SER A 580 17.67 25.88 13.52
N ASP A 581 18.91 26.29 13.26
CA ASP A 581 19.46 27.56 13.76
C ASP A 581 18.74 28.78 13.15
N ILE A 582 18.47 28.73 11.83
CA ILE A 582 17.70 29.77 11.14
C ILE A 582 16.26 29.83 11.69
N MET A 583 15.64 28.67 11.90
CA MET A 583 14.30 28.57 12.45
C MET A 583 14.24 29.15 13.86
N ASP A 584 15.20 28.86 14.73
CA ASP A 584 15.26 29.45 16.07
C ASP A 584 15.29 30.98 16.02
N ARG A 585 16.18 31.55 15.19
CA ARG A 585 16.26 33.01 15.00
C ARG A 585 14.93 33.61 14.53
N ARG A 586 14.29 32.98 13.54
CA ARG A 586 13.00 33.45 12.99
C ARG A 586 11.86 33.33 13.98
N LEU A 587 11.83 32.28 14.79
CA LEU A 587 10.80 32.08 15.82
C LEU A 587 10.97 33.07 16.98
N ASP A 588 12.20 33.44 17.33
CA ASP A 588 12.47 34.43 18.38
C ASP A 588 12.04 35.85 17.99
N GLU A 589 11.88 36.13 16.69
CA GLU A 589 11.34 37.39 16.15
C GLU A 589 9.80 37.48 16.27
N ILE A 590 9.11 36.37 16.54
CA ILE A 590 7.65 36.30 16.63
C ILE A 590 7.24 36.56 18.10
N GLU A 591 6.64 37.71 18.37
CA GLU A 591 6.08 38.03 19.69
C GLU A 591 4.94 37.05 20.03
N CYS A 592 4.96 36.51 21.27
CA CYS A 592 3.97 35.58 21.79
C CYS A 592 2.64 36.24 22.16
#